data_AF-A0A972GM72-F1
#
_entry.id   AF-A0A972GM72-F1
#
_cell.length_a   1.000
_cell.length_b   1.000
_cell.length_c   1.000
_cell.angle_alpha   90.00
_cell.angle_beta   90.00
_cell.angle_gamma   90.00
#
_symmetry.space_group_name_H-M   'P 1'
#
loop_
_entity.id
_entity.type
_entity.pdbx_description
1 polymer ?
#
loop_
_entity_poly.entity_id
_entity_poly.type
_entity_poly.pdbx_seq_one_letter_code
_entity_poly.pdbx_strand_id
1 'polypeptide(L)'
;MNEKRVVQWLGMICLLAGISRMGMTPTSIIWGTDSSPELIFGFVASILMSVGTIATFIVQSRETGMIGFITVLAVIIGNIATTCMLWSSFPSVHTSLKPDGIAFQTLHMLVVIGFTGGTLLFTFLTYRAHVFPRWIITLLVMMLLSMVLPIEDNKYFAFFWGLAYVGMGYAIWTDKLNSSEETYK
;
A
#
# COMPACT_ATOMS: atom_id res chain seq x y z
N MET A 1 26.65 -6.50 8.80
CA MET A 1 25.33 -7.07 8.45
C MET A 1 25.16 -6.87 6.95
N ASN A 2 24.99 -7.93 6.17
CA ASN A 2 25.06 -7.87 4.70
C ASN A 2 23.85 -7.10 4.14
N GLU A 3 24.06 -6.06 3.34
CA GLU A 3 22.99 -5.15 2.86
C GLU A 3 21.82 -5.91 2.21
N LYS A 4 22.11 -6.98 1.47
CA LYS A 4 21.09 -7.88 0.91
C LYS A 4 20.11 -8.39 1.96
N ARG A 5 20.62 -8.77 3.12
CA ARG A 5 19.86 -9.42 4.18
C ARG A 5 18.89 -8.41 4.81
N VAL A 6 19.31 -7.15 4.92
CA VAL A 6 18.43 -6.05 5.37
C VAL A 6 17.29 -5.84 4.38
N VAL A 7 17.58 -5.80 3.08
CA VAL A 7 16.56 -5.66 2.04
C VAL A 7 15.58 -6.84 2.04
N GLN A 8 16.06 -8.08 2.21
CA GLN A 8 15.21 -9.26 2.33
C GLN A 8 14.28 -9.20 3.56
N TRP A 9 14.80 -8.76 4.71
CA TRP A 9 13.98 -8.55 5.92
C TRP A 9 12.93 -7.46 5.71
N LEU A 10 13.28 -6.36 5.06
CA LEU A 10 12.32 -5.31 4.69
C LEU A 10 11.28 -5.82 3.67
N GLY A 11 11.69 -6.70 2.75
CA GLY A 11 10.79 -7.41 1.84
C GLY A 11 9.78 -8.31 2.58
N MET A 12 10.22 -9.02 3.63
CA MET A 12 9.32 -9.78 4.49
C MET A 12 8.32 -8.87 5.22
N ILE A 13 8.75 -7.70 5.71
CA ILE A 13 7.84 -6.73 6.32
C ILE A 13 6.80 -6.27 5.30
N CYS A 14 7.21 -5.97 4.07
CA CYS A 14 6.31 -5.59 2.97
C CYS A 14 5.29 -6.70 2.65
N LEU A 15 5.73 -7.96 2.68
CA LEU A 15 4.86 -9.12 2.49
C LEU A 15 3.81 -9.22 3.61
N LEU A 16 4.24 -9.14 4.88
CA LEU A 16 3.35 -9.16 6.04
C LEU A 16 2.38 -7.98 6.03
N ALA A 17 2.82 -6.81 5.58
CA ALA A 17 1.99 -5.64 5.39
C ALA A 17 0.86 -5.91 4.39
N GLY A 18 1.20 -6.53 3.25
CA GLY A 18 0.23 -6.93 2.23
C GLY A 18 -0.79 -7.94 2.74
N ILE A 19 -0.35 -8.98 3.47
CA ILE A 19 -1.24 -9.97 4.09
C ILE A 19 -2.19 -9.29 5.09
N SER A 20 -1.66 -8.39 5.92
CA SER A 20 -2.45 -7.65 6.90
C SER A 20 -3.51 -6.79 6.22
N ARG A 21 -3.18 -6.15 5.08
CA ARG A 21 -4.11 -5.34 4.30
C ARG A 21 -5.21 -6.20 3.66
N MET A 22 -4.84 -7.37 3.12
CA MET A 22 -5.82 -8.33 2.60
C MET A 22 -6.80 -8.80 3.68
N GLY A 23 -6.38 -8.83 4.95
CA GLY A 23 -7.21 -9.17 6.11
C GLY A 23 -8.39 -8.23 6.36
N MET A 24 -8.38 -7.00 5.84
CA MET A 24 -9.52 -6.07 5.91
C MET A 24 -10.75 -6.61 5.15
N THR A 25 -10.55 -7.21 3.98
CA THR A 25 -11.65 -7.69 3.13
C THR A 25 -12.46 -8.84 3.75
N PRO A 26 -11.88 -9.95 4.24
CA PRO A 26 -12.66 -11.00 4.88
C PRO A 26 -13.27 -10.53 6.21
N THR A 27 -12.61 -9.64 6.94
CA THR A 27 -13.17 -9.11 8.20
C THR A 27 -14.36 -8.20 7.96
N SER A 28 -14.33 -7.35 6.92
CA SER A 28 -15.49 -6.54 6.54
C SER A 28 -16.67 -7.35 5.99
N ILE A 29 -16.39 -8.50 5.35
CA ILE A 29 -17.44 -9.43 4.90
C ILE A 29 -18.10 -10.15 6.08
N ILE A 30 -17.33 -10.58 7.10
CA ILE A 30 -17.85 -11.37 8.22
C ILE A 30 -18.48 -10.48 9.31
N TRP A 31 -17.83 -9.38 9.67
CA TRP A 31 -18.23 -8.50 10.79
C TRP A 31 -18.86 -7.18 10.35
N GLY A 32 -18.96 -6.93 9.04
CA GLY A 32 -19.50 -5.69 8.48
C GLY A 32 -18.43 -4.61 8.27
N THR A 33 -18.76 -3.64 7.41
CA THR A 33 -17.93 -2.49 7.07
C THR A 33 -17.72 -1.59 8.29
N ASP A 34 -16.50 -1.07 8.48
CA ASP A 34 -16.07 -0.25 9.62
C ASP A 34 -16.12 -0.99 10.97
N SER A 35 -16.01 -2.32 10.95
CA SER A 35 -15.90 -3.12 12.17
C SER A 35 -14.51 -2.99 12.81
N SER A 36 -14.42 -3.12 14.14
CA SER A 36 -13.14 -3.05 14.85
C SER A 36 -12.05 -3.98 14.28
N PRO A 37 -12.34 -5.25 13.90
CA PRO A 37 -11.34 -6.12 13.29
C PRO A 37 -10.80 -5.58 11.96
N GLU A 38 -11.66 -5.06 11.09
CA GLU A 38 -11.26 -4.46 9.81
C GLU A 38 -10.31 -3.28 10.02
N LEU A 39 -10.67 -2.37 10.93
CA LEU A 39 -9.88 -1.19 11.28
C LEU A 39 -8.50 -1.57 11.84
N ILE A 40 -8.42 -2.60 12.69
CA ILE A 40 -7.14 -3.09 13.25
C ILE A 40 -6.25 -3.65 12.15
N PHE A 41 -6.78 -4.49 11.26
CA PHE A 41 -6.03 -5.02 10.13
C PHE A 41 -5.52 -3.89 9.22
N GLY A 42 -6.37 -2.91 8.92
CA GLY A 42 -5.98 -1.75 8.12
C GLY A 42 -4.92 -0.89 8.78
N PHE A 43 -5.00 -0.68 10.09
CA PHE A 43 -4.07 0.13 10.86
C PHE A 43 -2.69 -0.52 10.91
N VAL A 44 -2.63 -1.80 11.28
CA VAL A 44 -1.37 -2.58 11.30
C VAL A 44 -0.76 -2.64 9.90
N ALA A 45 -1.58 -2.89 8.88
CA ALA A 45 -1.13 -2.90 7.50
C ALA A 45 -0.48 -1.57 7.11
N SER A 46 -1.12 -0.43 7.39
CA SER A 46 -0.62 0.88 6.96
C SER A 46 0.74 1.23 7.59
N ILE A 47 0.97 0.85 8.85
CA ILE A 47 2.26 1.00 9.52
C ILE A 47 3.32 0.12 8.84
N LEU A 48 3.02 -1.16 8.64
CA LEU A 48 3.95 -2.09 8.01
C LEU A 48 4.22 -1.72 6.55
N MET A 49 3.23 -1.20 5.82
CA MET A 49 3.36 -0.76 4.43
C MET A 49 4.26 0.47 4.35
N SER A 50 4.18 1.40 5.30
CA SER A 50 5.09 2.55 5.37
C SER A 50 6.55 2.11 5.45
N VAL A 51 6.85 1.13 6.31
CA VAL A 51 8.21 0.57 6.45
C VAL A 51 8.59 -0.29 5.25
N GLY A 52 7.69 -1.15 4.77
CA GLY A 52 7.91 -2.05 3.64
C GLY A 52 8.12 -1.33 2.31
N THR A 53 7.56 -0.14 2.14
CA THR A 53 7.75 0.69 0.94
C THR A 53 9.21 1.18 0.81
N ILE A 54 9.96 1.24 1.92
CA ILE A 54 11.41 1.51 1.87
C ILE A 54 12.13 0.39 1.11
N ALA A 55 11.71 -0.87 1.26
CA ALA A 55 12.27 -1.98 0.50
C ALA A 55 12.05 -1.77 -1.01
N THR A 56 10.85 -1.37 -1.40
CA THR A 56 10.53 -1.09 -2.81
C THR A 56 11.36 0.07 -3.35
N PHE A 57 11.65 1.10 -2.54
CA PHE A 57 12.54 2.17 -2.93
C PHE A 57 13.96 1.68 -3.19
N ILE A 58 14.55 0.91 -2.27
CA ILE A 58 15.94 0.45 -2.42
C ILE A 58 16.11 -0.30 -3.74
N VAL A 59 15.13 -1.13 -4.11
CA VAL A 59 15.17 -1.92 -5.34
C VAL A 59 14.84 -1.09 -6.59
N GLN A 60 13.86 -0.17 -6.53
CA GLN A 60 13.46 0.64 -7.70
C GLN A 60 14.33 1.88 -7.93
N SER A 61 15.00 2.40 -6.89
CA SER A 61 15.73 3.68 -6.93
C SER A 61 16.83 3.74 -7.97
N ARG A 62 17.41 2.59 -8.32
CA ARG A 62 18.45 2.47 -9.35
C ARG A 62 17.92 2.76 -10.75
N GLU A 63 16.71 2.32 -11.05
CA GLU A 63 16.08 2.48 -12.38
C GLU A 63 15.24 3.77 -12.50
N THR A 64 14.72 4.26 -11.38
CA THR A 64 13.76 5.39 -11.35
C THR A 64 14.38 6.71 -10.88
N GLY A 65 15.60 6.66 -10.32
CA GLY A 65 16.34 7.83 -9.85
C GLY A 65 15.57 8.68 -8.84
N MET A 66 15.73 10.01 -8.94
CA MET A 66 15.11 10.98 -8.02
C MET A 66 13.57 10.95 -8.05
N ILE A 67 12.97 10.61 -9.19
CA ILE A 67 11.50 10.55 -9.33
C ILE A 67 10.94 9.36 -8.54
N GLY A 68 11.66 8.23 -8.52
CA GLY A 68 11.33 7.10 -7.65
C GLY A 68 11.33 7.46 -6.17
N PHE A 69 12.32 8.22 -5.73
CA PHE A 69 12.41 8.68 -4.33
C PHE A 69 11.20 9.53 -3.92
N ILE A 70 10.86 10.54 -4.74
CA ILE A 70 9.70 11.43 -4.49
C ILE A 70 8.42 10.60 -4.41
N THR A 71 8.27 9.62 -5.30
CA THR A 71 7.06 8.80 -5.36
C THR A 71 6.93 7.88 -4.14
N VAL A 72 8.03 7.28 -3.69
CA VAL A 72 8.05 6.47 -2.47
C VAL A 72 7.73 7.32 -1.25
N LEU A 73 8.31 8.53 -1.14
CA LEU A 73 7.96 9.45 -0.06
C LEU A 73 6.47 9.79 -0.07
N ALA A 74 5.89 10.07 -1.24
CA ALA A 74 4.47 10.31 -1.37
C ALA A 74 3.62 9.10 -0.92
N VAL A 75 4.04 7.87 -1.25
CA VAL A 75 3.36 6.64 -0.79
C VAL A 75 3.49 6.46 0.73
N ILE A 76 4.66 6.75 1.32
CA ILE A 76 4.84 6.70 2.78
C ILE A 76 3.92 7.72 3.46
N ILE A 77 3.88 8.96 2.98
CA ILE A 77 2.97 9.99 3.50
C ILE A 77 1.51 9.54 3.35
N GLY A 78 1.15 8.92 2.22
CA GLY A 78 -0.19 8.35 2.00
C GLY A 78 -0.54 7.24 2.99
N ASN A 79 0.39 6.33 3.30
CA ASN A 79 0.20 5.28 4.30
C ASN A 79 0.09 5.86 5.71
N ILE A 80 0.85 6.89 6.05
CA ILE A 80 0.73 7.60 7.34
C ILE A 80 -0.63 8.29 7.44
N ALA A 81 -1.06 9.01 6.39
CA ALA A 81 -2.37 9.65 6.36
C ALA A 81 -3.50 8.62 6.50
N THR A 82 -3.39 7.48 5.82
CA THR A 82 -4.33 6.35 5.96
C THR A 82 -4.35 5.81 7.40
N THR A 83 -3.19 5.70 8.03
CA THR A 83 -3.07 5.29 9.44
C THR A 83 -3.81 6.26 10.36
N CYS A 84 -3.64 7.57 10.16
CA CYS A 84 -4.35 8.60 10.92
C CYS A 84 -5.86 8.53 10.69
N MET A 85 -6.32 8.33 9.45
CA MET A 85 -7.75 8.19 9.14
C MET A 85 -8.38 6.97 9.80
N LEU A 86 -7.71 5.82 9.74
CA LEU A 86 -8.17 4.60 10.40
C LEU A 86 -8.19 4.79 11.92
N TRP A 87 -7.15 5.42 12.49
CA TRP A 87 -7.11 5.77 13.91
C TRP A 87 -8.29 6.67 14.33
N SER A 88 -8.56 7.73 13.55
CA SER A 88 -9.69 8.63 13.78
C SER A 88 -11.06 7.95 13.64
N SER A 89 -11.11 6.78 12.98
CA SER A 89 -12.35 6.02 12.79
C SER A 89 -12.64 5.04 13.95
N PHE A 90 -11.66 4.75 14.84
CA PHE A 90 -11.89 3.89 16.01
C PHE A 90 -12.94 4.45 16.99
N PRO A 91 -12.90 5.75 17.38
CA PRO A 91 -13.92 6.32 18.24
C PRO A 91 -15.33 6.32 17.62
N SER A 92 -15.42 6.44 16.29
CA SER A 92 -16.71 6.42 15.57
C SER A 92 -17.36 5.03 15.50
N VAL A 93 -16.64 3.95 15.81
CA VAL A 93 -17.22 2.61 15.94
C VAL A 93 -18.20 2.54 17.12
N HIS A 94 -18.04 3.40 18.14
CA HIS A 94 -18.84 3.35 19.38
C HIS A 94 -19.67 4.62 19.61
N THR A 95 -19.46 5.65 18.80
CA THR A 95 -20.17 6.93 18.91
C THR A 95 -20.53 7.45 17.54
N SER A 96 -21.76 7.94 17.37
CA SER A 96 -22.26 8.57 16.13
C SER A 96 -21.65 9.95 15.86
N LEU A 97 -20.42 10.19 16.31
CA LEU A 97 -19.66 11.40 16.04
C LEU A 97 -19.07 11.26 14.64
N LYS A 98 -19.87 11.60 13.62
CA LYS A 98 -19.31 11.92 12.31
C LYS A 98 -18.61 13.27 12.44
N PRO A 99 -17.29 13.36 12.23
CA PRO A 99 -16.60 14.65 12.20
C PRO A 99 -17.03 15.41 10.94
N ASP A 100 -18.16 16.11 11.03
CA ASP A 100 -18.69 16.95 9.95
C ASP A 100 -18.06 18.33 10.06
N GLY A 101 -17.03 18.56 9.25
CA GLY A 101 -16.37 19.85 9.14
C GLY A 101 -15.73 20.03 7.77
N ILE A 102 -15.87 21.23 7.20
CA ILE A 102 -15.31 21.59 5.89
C ILE A 102 -13.79 21.30 5.85
N ALA A 103 -13.10 21.50 6.97
CA ALA A 103 -11.68 21.19 7.11
C ALA A 103 -11.38 19.68 6.99
N PHE A 104 -12.19 18.81 7.62
CA PHE A 104 -12.03 17.36 7.54
C PHE A 104 -12.30 16.85 6.12
N GLN A 105 -13.35 17.36 5.48
CA GLN A 105 -13.71 16.98 4.11
C GLN A 105 -12.66 17.45 3.09
N THR A 106 -12.12 18.66 3.24
CA THR A 106 -11.04 19.18 2.38
C THR A 106 -9.76 18.36 2.54
N LEU A 107 -9.39 18.02 3.77
CA LEU A 107 -8.23 17.18 4.05
C LEU A 107 -8.42 15.77 3.45
N HIS A 108 -9.61 15.18 3.62
CA HIS A 108 -9.95 13.88 3.07
C HIS A 108 -9.84 13.86 1.54
N MET A 109 -10.39 14.87 0.85
CA MET A 109 -10.23 14.99 -0.61
C MET A 109 -8.77 15.10 -1.03
N LEU A 110 -7.97 15.90 -0.32
CA LEU A 110 -6.55 16.06 -0.62
C LEU A 110 -5.80 14.74 -0.45
N VAL A 111 -6.10 13.98 0.60
CA VAL A 111 -5.53 12.65 0.84
C VAL A 111 -5.94 11.67 -0.27
N VAL A 112 -7.22 11.64 -0.67
CA VAL A 112 -7.69 10.75 -1.75
C VAL A 112 -7.04 11.11 -3.09
N ILE A 113 -6.96 12.39 -3.43
CA ILE A 113 -6.31 12.85 -4.67
C ILE A 113 -4.82 12.53 -4.64
N GLY A 114 -4.14 12.83 -3.53
CA GLY A 114 -2.71 12.57 -3.35
C GLY A 114 -2.40 11.08 -3.37
N PHE A 115 -3.21 10.25 -2.72
CA PHE A 115 -3.08 8.80 -2.72
C PHE A 115 -3.29 8.21 -4.11
N THR A 116 -4.37 8.62 -4.80
CA THR A 116 -4.70 8.13 -6.14
C THR A 116 -3.62 8.54 -7.15
N GLY A 117 -3.27 9.83 -7.18
CA GLY A 117 -2.23 10.36 -8.05
C GLY A 117 -0.85 9.76 -7.74
N GLY A 118 -0.50 9.62 -6.47
CA GLY A 118 0.74 9.00 -6.02
C GLY A 118 0.84 7.53 -6.39
N THR A 119 -0.27 6.77 -6.26
CA THR A 119 -0.32 5.36 -6.67
C THR A 119 -0.23 5.22 -8.18
N LEU A 120 -0.90 6.08 -8.96
CA LEU A 120 -0.78 6.09 -10.42
C LEU A 120 0.67 6.34 -10.86
N LEU A 121 1.32 7.34 -10.26
CA LEU A 121 2.72 7.64 -10.52
C LEU A 121 3.62 6.45 -10.14
N PHE A 122 3.40 5.85 -8.97
CA PHE A 122 4.14 4.68 -8.50
C PHE A 122 3.97 3.48 -9.44
N THR A 123 2.75 3.24 -9.90
CA THR A 123 2.42 2.16 -10.84
C THR A 123 3.11 2.38 -12.18
N PHE A 124 3.08 3.61 -12.69
CA PHE A 124 3.75 3.98 -13.94
C PHE A 124 5.28 3.85 -13.84
N LEU A 125 5.89 4.29 -12.74
CA LEU A 125 7.33 4.14 -12.52
C LEU A 125 7.71 2.69 -12.36
N THR A 126 6.92 1.90 -11.63
CA THR A 126 7.13 0.45 -11.47
C THR A 126 7.05 -0.26 -12.83
N TYR A 127 6.14 0.17 -13.71
CA TYR A 127 6.05 -0.31 -15.09
C TYR A 127 7.29 0.04 -15.90
N ARG A 128 7.72 1.30 -15.86
CA ARG A 128 8.89 1.77 -16.60
C ARG A 128 10.19 1.15 -16.10
N ALA A 129 10.32 0.92 -14.80
CA ALA A 129 11.52 0.37 -14.18
C ALA A 129 11.77 -1.10 -14.54
N HIS A 130 10.74 -1.84 -14.98
CA HIS A 130 10.81 -3.27 -15.28
C HIS A 130 11.39 -4.18 -14.16
N VAL A 131 11.59 -3.65 -12.95
CA VAL A 131 12.13 -4.33 -11.78
C VAL A 131 11.21 -5.46 -11.30
N PHE A 132 9.91 -5.19 -11.29
CA PHE A 132 8.90 -6.09 -10.76
C PHE A 132 8.17 -6.86 -11.87
N PRO A 133 7.65 -8.07 -11.58
CA PRO A 133 6.73 -8.78 -12.46
C PRO A 133 5.52 -7.94 -12.87
N ARG A 134 5.11 -8.02 -14.14
CA ARG A 134 4.03 -7.19 -14.70
C ARG A 134 2.68 -7.39 -14.04
N TRP A 135 2.43 -8.56 -13.44
CA TRP A 135 1.18 -8.84 -12.72
C TRP A 135 0.97 -7.92 -11.50
N ILE A 136 2.04 -7.46 -10.85
CA ILE A 136 1.95 -6.53 -9.71
C ILE A 136 1.36 -5.19 -10.17
N ILE A 137 1.74 -4.75 -11.36
CA ILE A 137 1.22 -3.51 -11.97
C ILE A 137 -0.26 -3.67 -12.29
N THR A 138 -0.64 -4.84 -12.83
CA THR A 138 -2.06 -5.16 -13.06
C THR A 138 -2.85 -5.11 -11.75
N LEU A 139 -2.30 -5.58 -10.63
CA LEU A 139 -2.97 -5.50 -9.32
C LEU A 139 -3.10 -4.07 -8.80
N LEU A 140 -2.08 -3.23 -8.95
CA LEU A 140 -2.17 -1.81 -8.58
C LEU A 140 -3.20 -1.06 -9.44
N VAL A 141 -3.30 -1.39 -10.73
CA VAL A 141 -4.36 -0.85 -11.60
C VAL A 141 -5.73 -1.38 -11.19
N MET A 142 -5.86 -2.68 -10.88
CA MET A 142 -7.13 -3.26 -10.40
C MET A 142 -7.58 -2.65 -9.08
N MET A 143 -6.64 -2.34 -8.17
CA MET A 143 -6.91 -1.59 -6.96
C MET A 143 -7.55 -0.23 -7.30
N LEU A 144 -7.00 0.54 -8.23
CA LEU A 144 -7.57 1.84 -8.62
C LEU A 144 -8.94 1.69 -9.32
N LEU A 145 -9.10 0.70 -10.19
CA LEU A 145 -10.39 0.41 -10.83
C LEU A 145 -11.46 0.03 -9.81
N SER A 146 -11.08 -0.68 -8.73
CA SER A 146 -12.01 -1.04 -7.66
C SER A 146 -12.54 0.16 -6.87
N MET A 147 -11.89 1.33 -6.91
CA MET A 147 -12.43 2.56 -6.30
C MET A 147 -13.53 3.22 -7.15
N VAL A 148 -13.58 2.93 -8.45
CA VAL A 148 -14.52 3.53 -9.39
C VAL A 148 -15.75 2.64 -9.61
N LEU A 149 -15.60 1.34 -9.35
CA LEU A 149 -16.68 0.37 -9.50
C LEU A 149 -17.60 0.40 -8.26
N PRO A 150 -18.92 0.63 -8.41
CA PRO A 150 -19.88 0.60 -7.32
C PRO A 150 -20.25 -0.85 -6.96
N ILE A 151 -19.24 -1.65 -6.60
CA ILE A 151 -19.38 -3.03 -6.14
C ILE A 151 -19.23 -2.99 -4.61
N GLU A 152 -20.27 -3.42 -3.89
CA GLU A 152 -20.39 -3.56 -2.42
C GLU A 152 -19.24 -2.93 -1.61
N ASP A 153 -19.41 -1.67 -1.20
CA ASP A 153 -18.56 -0.90 -0.28
C ASP A 153 -17.04 -0.89 -0.59
N ASN A 154 -16.61 -1.05 -1.85
CA ASN A 154 -15.20 -1.07 -2.23
C ASN A 154 -14.37 -2.15 -1.49
N LYS A 155 -14.99 -3.24 -1.01
CA LYS A 155 -14.35 -4.26 -0.15
C LYS A 155 -13.12 -4.92 -0.80
N TYR A 156 -13.09 -4.98 -2.13
CA TYR A 156 -11.99 -5.56 -2.90
C TYR A 156 -10.77 -4.64 -3.06
N PHE A 157 -10.91 -3.36 -2.74
CA PHE A 157 -9.80 -2.40 -2.80
C PHE A 157 -8.64 -2.82 -1.90
N ALA A 158 -8.93 -3.12 -0.63
CA ALA A 158 -7.92 -3.55 0.34
C ALA A 158 -7.28 -4.89 -0.06
N PHE A 159 -8.05 -5.78 -0.69
CA PHE A 159 -7.55 -7.06 -1.19
C PHE A 159 -6.52 -6.87 -2.31
N PHE A 160 -6.85 -6.14 -3.37
CA PHE A 160 -5.92 -5.91 -4.49
C PHE A 160 -4.69 -5.12 -4.06
N TRP A 161 -4.89 -4.13 -3.19
CA TRP A 161 -3.78 -3.35 -2.64
C TRP A 161 -2.82 -4.23 -1.83
N GLY A 162 -3.38 -5.05 -0.94
CA GLY A 162 -2.60 -5.97 -0.13
C GLY A 162 -1.88 -7.01 -0.99
N LEU A 163 -2.56 -7.58 -1.99
CA LEU A 163 -1.98 -8.57 -2.89
C LEU A 163 -0.82 -7.99 -3.72
N ALA A 164 -0.90 -6.74 -4.15
CA ALA A 164 0.21 -6.05 -4.81
C ALA A 164 1.43 -5.96 -3.88
N TYR A 165 1.23 -5.61 -2.60
CA TYR A 165 2.30 -5.55 -1.60
C TYR A 165 2.86 -6.93 -1.25
N VAL A 166 2.02 -7.97 -1.18
CA VAL A 166 2.49 -9.37 -1.06
C VAL A 166 3.39 -9.74 -2.22
N GLY A 167 2.98 -9.40 -3.45
CA GLY A 167 3.78 -9.65 -4.65
C GLY A 167 5.12 -8.95 -4.65
N MET A 168 5.14 -7.66 -4.32
CA MET A 168 6.37 -6.88 -4.19
C MET A 168 7.27 -7.43 -3.09
N GLY A 169 6.72 -7.68 -1.90
CA GLY A 169 7.46 -8.22 -0.76
C GLY A 169 8.04 -9.61 -1.06
N TYR A 170 7.27 -10.49 -1.70
CA TYR A 170 7.73 -11.82 -2.12
C TYR A 170 8.85 -11.75 -3.16
N ALA A 171 8.72 -10.89 -4.18
CA ALA A 171 9.74 -10.71 -5.20
C ALA A 171 11.06 -10.20 -4.59
N ILE A 172 11.00 -9.25 -3.65
CA ILE A 172 12.16 -8.73 -2.93
C ILE A 172 12.77 -9.81 -2.02
N TRP A 173 11.93 -10.53 -1.27
CA TRP A 173 12.40 -11.53 -0.31
C TRP A 173 13.07 -12.74 -0.97
N THR A 174 12.53 -13.18 -2.11
CA THR A 174 13.06 -14.33 -2.87
C THR A 174 14.11 -13.95 -3.92
N ASP A 175 14.46 -12.67 -4.02
CA ASP A 175 15.39 -12.12 -5.03
C ASP A 175 14.96 -12.43 -6.48
N LYS A 176 13.66 -12.65 -6.71
CA LYS A 176 13.07 -12.93 -8.04
C LYS A 176 12.67 -11.65 -8.76
N LEU A 177 13.63 -10.74 -8.90
CA LEU A 177 13.45 -9.48 -9.61
C LEU A 177 13.82 -9.69 -11.08
N ASN A 178 13.08 -9.09 -12.02
CA ASN A 178 13.31 -9.33 -13.46
C ASN A 178 14.65 -8.77 -13.96
N SER A 179 15.28 -7.86 -13.22
CA SER A 179 16.55 -7.20 -13.56
C SER A 179 17.75 -7.80 -12.82
N SER A 180 17.76 -9.12 -12.61
CA SER A 180 18.79 -9.83 -11.82
C SER A 180 19.89 -10.50 -12.67
N GLU A 181 20.25 -9.97 -13.85
CA GLU A 181 21.38 -10.53 -14.62
C GLU A 181 22.75 -9.90 -14.31
N GLU A 182 22.86 -8.85 -13.49
CA GLU A 182 24.17 -8.29 -13.10
C GLU A 182 24.29 -7.85 -11.62
N THR A 183 23.37 -8.24 -10.74
CA THR A 183 23.23 -7.55 -9.44
C THR A 183 24.24 -7.99 -8.36
N TYR A 184 25.09 -9.00 -8.60
CA TYR A 184 26.19 -9.38 -7.67
C TYR A 184 27.43 -9.91 -8.38
N LYS A 185 28.10 -9.04 -9.14
CA LYS A 185 29.56 -9.11 -9.31
C LYS A 185 30.21 -8.03 -8.48
#